data_AF-A8YB71-F1
#
_entry.id   AF-A8YB71-F1
#
_cell.length_a   1.000
_cell.length_b   1.000
_cell.length_c   1.000
_cell.angle_alpha   90.00
_cell.angle_beta   90.00
_cell.angle_gamma   90.00
#
_symmetry.space_group_name_H-M   'P 1'
#
loop_
_entity.id
_entity.type
_entity.pdbx_description
1 polymer ?
#
loop_
_entity_poly.entity_id
_entity_poly.type
_entity_poly.pdbx_seq_one_letter_code
_entity_poly.pdbx_strand_id
1 'polypeptide(L)'
;MPEILMPIQLEASLITFYATSQSADPRWKFAASVKRKYVTGLTVGGNPNAVVDSKRIFLNQFSLLRYPVNFGSSYSLLISVPFWHRQITLYLWEYTGPIIDTSEQKLDLILERLPDLP
;
A
#
# COMPACT_ATOMS: atom_id res chain seq x y z
N MET A 1 -14.51 -6.77 11.61
CA MET A 1 -14.13 -7.17 10.23
C MET A 1 -12.96 -8.12 10.37
N PRO A 2 -13.03 -9.36 9.85
CA PRO A 2 -11.87 -10.24 9.87
C PRO A 2 -10.71 -9.56 9.13
N GLU A 3 -9.52 -9.63 9.73
CA GLU A 3 -8.30 -9.12 9.14
C GLU A 3 -7.50 -10.30 8.59
N ILE A 4 -7.18 -10.25 7.31
CA ILE A 4 -6.37 -11.25 6.62
C ILE A 4 -4.97 -10.70 6.54
N LEU A 5 -4.03 -11.37 7.20
CA LEU A 5 -2.61 -11.06 7.06
C LEU A 5 -2.09 -11.73 5.79
N MET A 6 -1.51 -10.95 4.89
CA MET A 6 -0.83 -11.48 3.73
C MET A 6 0.43 -12.25 4.18
N PRO A 7 0.65 -13.48 3.70
CA PRO A 7 1.76 -14.32 4.14
C PRO A 7 3.11 -13.90 3.54
N ILE A 8 3.11 -12.96 2.59
CA ILE A 8 4.31 -12.44 1.94
C ILE A 8 4.64 -11.05 2.43
N GLN A 9 5.94 -10.72 2.43
CA GLN A 9 6.42 -9.38 2.64
C GLN A 9 6.69 -8.72 1.29
N LEU A 10 6.47 -7.42 1.21
CA LEU A 10 6.62 -6.62 0.00
C LEU A 10 7.62 -5.49 0.25
N GLU A 11 8.24 -5.02 -0.82
CA GLU A 11 9.22 -3.93 -0.79
C GLU A 11 8.85 -2.78 -1.72
N ALA A 12 8.00 -3.00 -2.73
CA ALA A 12 7.58 -1.92 -3.61
C ALA A 12 6.86 -0.79 -2.88
N SER A 13 7.20 0.43 -3.30
CA SER A 13 6.51 1.66 -2.91
C SER A 13 5.23 1.91 -3.71
N LEU A 14 5.01 1.19 -4.81
CA LEU A 14 3.81 1.29 -5.64
C LEU A 14 3.20 -0.09 -5.85
N ILE A 15 1.96 -0.24 -5.39
CA ILE A 15 1.19 -1.47 -5.58
C ILE A 15 -0.18 -1.16 -6.17
N THR A 16 -0.69 -2.07 -6.97
CA THR A 16 -2.04 -1.96 -7.54
C THR A 16 -2.92 -3.05 -6.96
N PHE A 17 -4.11 -2.65 -6.52
CA PHE A 17 -5.16 -3.54 -6.08
C PHE A 17 -6.32 -3.55 -7.05
N TYR A 18 -6.93 -4.72 -7.21
CA TYR A 18 -8.24 -4.87 -7.83
C TYR A 18 -9.05 -5.85 -7.01
N ALA A 19 -10.33 -5.55 -6.83
CA ALA A 19 -11.23 -6.37 -6.03
C ALA A 19 -12.52 -6.64 -6.80
N THR A 20 -12.95 -7.89 -6.81
CA THR A 20 -14.22 -8.30 -7.42
C THR A 20 -15.00 -9.21 -6.50
N SER A 21 -16.32 -9.23 -6.68
CA SER A 21 -17.20 -10.15 -5.97
C SER A 21 -18.38 -10.46 -6.88
N GLN A 22 -18.64 -11.74 -7.13
CA GLN A 22 -19.78 -12.17 -7.95
C GLN A 22 -21.11 -12.04 -7.18
N SER A 23 -21.05 -12.06 -5.84
CA SER A 23 -22.21 -12.03 -4.96
C SER A 23 -22.49 -10.66 -4.34
N ALA A 24 -21.68 -9.63 -4.65
CA ALA A 24 -21.84 -8.31 -4.06
C ALA A 24 -23.06 -7.58 -4.63
N ASP A 25 -23.75 -6.82 -3.78
CA ASP A 25 -24.77 -5.88 -4.24
C ASP A 25 -24.14 -4.86 -5.20
N PRO A 26 -24.70 -4.61 -6.39
CA PRO A 26 -24.18 -3.65 -7.36
C PRO A 26 -24.01 -2.21 -6.83
N ARG A 27 -24.76 -1.86 -5.77
CA ARG A 27 -24.68 -0.55 -5.08
C ARG A 27 -23.44 -0.45 -4.18
N TRP A 28 -22.87 -1.57 -3.77
CA TRP A 28 -21.67 -1.57 -2.93
C TRP A 28 -20.45 -1.18 -3.75
N LYS A 29 -19.72 -0.17 -3.27
CA LYS A 29 -18.46 0.28 -3.89
C LYS A 29 -17.24 -0.11 -3.07
N PHE A 30 -17.37 -0.19 -1.75
CA PHE A 30 -16.25 -0.50 -0.87
C PHE A 30 -15.94 -1.99 -0.86
N ALA A 31 -14.69 -2.36 -1.16
CA ALA A 31 -14.23 -3.75 -1.17
C ALA A 31 -13.56 -4.14 0.15
N ALA A 32 -12.50 -3.42 0.54
CA ALA A 32 -11.74 -3.69 1.76
C ALA A 32 -10.90 -2.48 2.18
N SER A 33 -10.37 -2.54 3.39
CA SER A 33 -9.30 -1.65 3.85
C SER A 33 -7.99 -2.42 3.86
N VAL A 34 -6.91 -1.81 3.37
CA VAL A 34 -5.57 -2.38 3.35
C VAL A 34 -4.67 -1.54 4.24
N LYS A 35 -4.02 -2.17 5.20
CA LYS A 35 -3.07 -1.54 6.13
C LYS A 35 -1.68 -2.11 5.92
N ARG A 36 -0.64 -1.28 6.00
CA ARG A 36 0.75 -1.77 6.05
C ARG A 36 1.18 -1.99 7.49
N LYS A 37 1.82 -3.13 7.74
CA LYS A 37 2.48 -3.45 9.00
C LYS A 37 3.98 -3.61 8.80
N TYR A 38 4.76 -2.99 9.68
CA TYR A 38 6.21 -3.09 9.71
C TYR A 38 6.71 -3.82 10.96
N VAL A 39 7.83 -4.53 10.83
CA VAL A 39 8.57 -5.08 11.95
C VAL A 39 9.39 -3.95 12.57
N THR A 40 9.08 -3.58 13.81
CA THR A 40 9.78 -2.48 14.50
C THR A 40 10.84 -2.95 15.49
N GLY A 41 10.96 -4.26 15.73
CA GLY A 41 11.88 -4.81 16.72
C GLY A 41 11.55 -4.46 18.18
N LEU A 42 10.46 -3.74 18.45
CA LEU A 42 10.05 -3.31 19.80
C LEU A 42 9.56 -4.46 20.70
N THR A 43 9.29 -5.62 20.12
CA THR A 43 8.83 -6.82 20.83
C THR A 43 9.65 -8.03 20.40
N VAL A 44 10.06 -8.86 21.35
CA VAL A 44 10.80 -10.09 21.10
C VAL A 44 9.87 -11.11 20.42
N GLY A 45 10.23 -11.63 19.24
CA GLY A 45 9.43 -12.64 18.51
C GLY A 45 8.99 -12.29 17.08
N GLY A 46 9.41 -11.16 16.52
CA GLY A 46 9.57 -11.00 15.05
C GLY A 46 8.35 -10.69 14.19
N ASN A 47 7.13 -10.57 14.73
CA ASN A 47 5.96 -10.21 13.91
C ASN A 47 5.84 -8.69 13.65
N PRO A 48 5.37 -8.27 12.46
CA PRO A 48 5.08 -6.87 12.17
C PRO A 48 4.02 -6.30 13.11
N ASN A 49 4.38 -5.30 13.92
CA ASN A 49 3.55 -4.82 15.03
C ASN A 49 3.10 -3.37 14.90
N ALA A 50 3.75 -2.55 14.07
CA ALA A 50 3.32 -1.18 13.84
C ALA A 50 2.46 -1.05 12.58
N VAL A 51 1.26 -0.51 12.71
CA VAL A 51 0.40 -0.12 11.59
C VAL A 51 0.72 1.33 11.22
N VAL A 52 1.11 1.58 9.98
CA VAL A 52 1.53 2.92 9.55
C VAL A 52 0.44 3.67 8.81
N ASP A 53 -0.26 2.99 7.91
CA ASP A 53 -1.31 3.61 7.11
C ASP A 53 -2.44 2.64 6.80
N SER A 54 -3.54 3.20 6.31
CA SER A 54 -4.73 2.48 5.88
C SER A 54 -5.27 3.10 4.60
N LYS A 55 -5.45 2.29 3.58
CA LYS A 55 -5.99 2.69 2.27
C LYS A 55 -7.25 1.89 1.98
N ARG A 56 -8.20 2.53 1.31
CA ARG A 56 -9.46 1.88 0.88
C ARG A 56 -9.27 1.34 -0.52
N ILE A 57 -9.77 0.14 -0.76
CA ILE A 57 -9.90 -0.43 -2.11
C ILE A 57 -11.38 -0.54 -2.47
N PHE A 58 -11.68 -0.34 -3.74
CA PHE A 58 -13.05 -0.32 -4.28
C PHE A 58 -13.31 -1.52 -5.19
N LEU A 59 -14.56 -1.97 -5.22
CA LEU A 59 -14.99 -3.07 -6.09
C LEU A 59 -14.97 -2.62 -7.55
N ASN A 60 -14.55 -3.55 -8.41
CA ASN A 60 -14.53 -3.42 -9.86
C ASN A 60 -13.76 -2.19 -10.35
N GLN A 61 -12.80 -1.71 -9.56
CA GLN A 61 -11.96 -0.56 -9.88
C GLN A 61 -10.53 -0.81 -9.44
N PHE A 62 -9.57 -0.45 -10.30
CA PHE A 62 -8.16 -0.47 -9.95
C PHE A 62 -7.86 0.64 -8.92
N SER A 63 -7.31 0.24 -7.78
CA SER A 63 -6.87 1.13 -6.71
C SER A 63 -5.35 1.13 -6.69
N LEU A 64 -4.74 2.23 -7.16
CA LEU A 64 -3.30 2.42 -7.12
C LEU A 64 -2.90 2.98 -5.76
N LEU A 65 -2.09 2.23 -5.01
CA LEU A 65 -1.60 2.63 -3.70
C LEU A 65 -0.13 3.01 -3.83
N ARG A 66 0.13 4.31 -3.77
CA ARG A 66 1.49 4.86 -3.66
C ARG A 66 1.83 5.11 -2.20
N TYR A 67 2.99 4.62 -1.82
CA TYR A 67 3.57 4.77 -0.49
C TYR A 67 4.84 5.63 -0.59
N PRO A 68 4.73 6.96 -0.38
CA PRO A 68 5.85 7.89 -0.60
C PRO A 68 6.97 7.70 0.41
N VAL A 69 6.64 7.23 1.62
CA VAL A 69 7.63 6.93 2.65
C VAL A 69 7.91 5.43 2.65
N ASN A 70 9.13 5.09 2.28
CA ASN A 70 9.72 3.77 2.49
C ASN A 70 10.54 3.81 3.78
N PHE A 71 10.24 2.92 4.72
CA PHE A 71 10.98 2.80 5.98
C PHE A 71 12.20 1.87 5.85
N GLY A 72 12.69 1.64 4.62
CA GLY A 72 13.83 0.78 4.32
C GLY A 72 13.63 -0.70 4.72
N SER A 73 12.40 -1.07 5.07
CA SER A 73 12.05 -2.36 5.65
C SER A 73 10.94 -2.99 4.82
N SER A 74 11.01 -4.31 4.63
CA SER A 74 9.92 -5.08 4.06
C SER A 74 8.68 -4.95 4.93
N TYR A 75 7.50 -4.89 4.31
CA TYR A 75 6.22 -4.73 5.01
C TYR A 75 5.25 -5.85 4.68
N SER A 76 4.37 -6.16 5.63
CA SER A 76 3.23 -7.04 5.42
C SER A 76 1.96 -6.24 5.20
N LEU A 77 1.05 -6.78 4.40
CA LEU A 77 -0.27 -6.20 4.19
C LEU A 77 -1.31 -6.89 5.06
N LEU A 78 -2.14 -6.08 5.70
CA LEU A 78 -3.29 -6.52 6.48
C LEU A 78 -4.55 -6.03 5.79
N ILE A 79 -5.37 -6.97 5.33
CA ILE A 79 -6.57 -6.68 4.54
C ILE A 79 -7.80 -6.94 5.40
N SER A 80 -8.54 -5.88 5.70
CA SER A 80 -9.80 -5.95 6.45
C SER A 80 -10.98 -5.96 5.47
N VAL A 81 -11.60 -7.12 5.31
CA VAL A 81 -12.80 -7.28 4.46
C VAL A 81 -14.06 -7.12 5.32
N PRO A 82 -15.02 -6.28 4.92
CA PRO A 82 -16.33 -6.22 5.57
C PRO A 82 -17.06 -7.56 5.59
N PHE A 83 -17.79 -7.82 6.69
CA PHE A 83 -18.55 -9.06 6.86
C PHE A 83 -19.71 -9.23 5.87
N TRP A 84 -20.17 -8.15 5.24
CA TRP A 84 -21.26 -8.21 4.27
C TRP A 84 -20.84 -8.80 2.92
N HIS A 85 -19.54 -8.84 2.62
CA HIS A 85 -19.02 -9.55 1.45
C HIS A 85 -18.96 -11.06 1.75
N ARG A 86 -19.86 -11.83 1.12
CA ARG A 86 -19.89 -13.30 1.24
C ARG A 86 -18.72 -13.99 0.52
N GLN A 87 -18.31 -13.40 -0.60
CA GLN A 87 -17.18 -13.82 -1.41
C GLN A 87 -16.47 -12.55 -1.88
N ILE A 88 -15.14 -12.56 -1.89
CA ILE A 88 -14.34 -11.52 -2.54
C ILE A 88 -13.10 -12.15 -3.15
N THR A 89 -12.74 -11.69 -4.34
CA THR A 89 -11.47 -12.01 -4.99
C THR A 89 -10.63 -10.74 -5.02
N LEU A 90 -9.42 -10.84 -4.48
CA LEU A 90 -8.47 -9.73 -4.41
C LEU A 90 -7.27 -10.07 -5.29
N TYR A 91 -6.91 -9.11 -6.13
CA TYR A 91 -5.73 -9.18 -6.96
C TYR A 91 -4.78 -8.07 -6.53
N LEU A 92 -3.51 -8.43 -6.43
CA LEU A 92 -2.42 -7.57 -6.02
C LEU A 92 -1.32 -7.67 -7.06
N TRP A 93 -0.86 -6.51 -7.54
CA TRP A 93 0.31 -6.41 -8.40
C TRP A 93 1.33 -5.47 -7.78
N GLU A 94 2.57 -5.89 -7.87
CA GLU A 94 3.74 -5.11 -7.53
C GLU A 94 4.26 -4.40 -8.78
N TYR A 95 4.50 -3.10 -8.68
CA TYR A 95 5.16 -2.38 -9.76
C TYR A 95 6.67 -2.58 -9.65
N THR A 96 7.28 -3.13 -10.70
CA THR A 96 8.72 -3.45 -10.77
C THR A 96 9.53 -2.45 -11.60
N GLY A 97 8.86 -1.45 -12.20
CA GLY A 97 9.53 -0.43 -13.02
C GLY A 97 10.23 0.65 -12.18
N PRO A 98 11.04 1.51 -12.83
CA PRO A 98 11.63 2.67 -12.16
C PRO A 98 10.51 3.63 -11.73
N ILE A 99 10.63 4.14 -10.50
CA ILE A 99 9.76 5.19 -9.96
C ILE A 99 10.60 6.46 -9.90
N ILE A 100 10.40 7.34 -10.86
CA ILE A 100 11.10 8.62 -10.93
C ILE A 100 10.33 9.62 -10.07
N ASP A 101 10.87 9.99 -8.91
CA ASP A 101 10.31 11.10 -8.14
C ASP A 101 10.85 12.42 -8.70
N THR A 102 10.02 13.11 -9.48
CA THR A 102 10.38 14.42 -10.05
C THR A 102 10.65 15.50 -9.00
N SER A 103 10.34 15.24 -7.72
CA SER A 103 10.60 16.18 -6.63
C SER A 103 12.10 16.29 -6.31
N GLU A 104 12.81 15.15 -6.31
CA GLU A 104 14.27 15.11 -6.10
C GLU A 104 15.00 15.74 -7.29
N GLN A 105 14.57 15.42 -8.51
CA GLN A 105 15.10 16.04 -9.72
C GLN A 105 14.96 17.56 -9.72
N LYS A 106 13.86 18.09 -9.17
CA LYS A 106 13.67 19.54 -9.03
C LYS A 106 14.56 20.14 -7.97
N LEU A 107 14.82 19.43 -6.87
CA LEU A 107 15.74 19.88 -5.81
C LEU A 107 17.17 19.93 -6.33
N ASP A 108 17.62 18.90 -7.05
CA ASP A 108 18.95 18.88 -7.68
C ASP A 108 19.10 20.05 -8.66
N LEU A 109 18.07 20.31 -9.47
CA LEU A 109 18.06 21.41 -10.43
C LEU A 109 18.04 22.79 -9.75
N ILE A 110 17.45 22.91 -8.56
CA ILE A 110 17.49 24.12 -7.73
C ILE A 110 18.88 24.31 -7.12
N LEU A 111 19.50 23.24 -6.60
CA LEU A 111 20.84 23.28 -6.01
C LEU A 111 21.92 23.59 -7.05
N GLU A 112 21.84 23.02 -8.26
CA GLU A 112 22.73 23.35 -9.38
C GLU A 112 22.58 24.79 -9.87
N ARG A 113 21.40 25.40 -9.70
CA ARG A 113 21.11 26.79 -10.10
C ARG A 113 21.44 27.83 -9.02
N LEU A 114 21.71 27.41 -7.78
CA LEU A 114 21.99 28.30 -6.64
C LEU A 114 23.45 28.26 -6.09
N PRO A 115 24.53 27.98 -6.84
CA PRO A 115 25.89 28.16 -6.32
C PRO A 115 26.29 29.65 -6.12
N ASP A 116 25.50 30.61 -6.61
CA ASP A 116 25.83 32.05 -6.68
C ASP A 116 24.99 32.97 -5.76
N LEU A 117 24.46 32.48 -4.64
CA LEU A 117 23.89 33.39 -3.63
C LEU A 117 25.02 33.89 -2.70
N PRO A 118 25.27 35.21 -2.61
CA PRO A 118 26.27 35.79 -1.71
C PRO A 118 25.92 35.62 -0.22
#